data_AF-W5TJJ9-F1
#
_entry.id   AF-W5TJJ9-F1
#
_cell.length_a   1.000
_cell.length_b   1.000
_cell.length_c   1.000
_cell.angle_alpha   90.00
_cell.angle_beta   90.00
_cell.angle_gamma   90.00
#
_symmetry.space_group_name_H-M   'P 1'
#
loop_
_entity.id
_entity.type
_entity.pdbx_description
1 polymer ?
#
loop_
_entity_poly.entity_id
_entity_poly.type
_entity_poly.pdbx_seq_one_letter_code
_entity_poly.pdbx_strand_id
1 'polypeptide(L)'
;MTRELRDAAEHVLRAWNRYEIERGADPVIDYDCVPGSSDVPAVANRLEALQRLSELKAEADAIGEGGLATRIDADIAYCAALLGEREPLARYVRRTQGCEPRGWSDQYLRHRLELARNCLAALGIDWGPKTMTDLMEAEGPLDVSVSAEAIREAATELEPVVRSATGSTTAYDLTIESVDIDAYWSYWLDGAGRNPRLRINLRNARFTQVAARQFALHEILGHALQFASISARCAHEDVPWIQLCSVHSPNQVLFEGLAQAMPLIVTPDDENLTARVRLDHYHQLVRGQLHLALAAGEPVLDLAERARRSVPYWTDSQIADLLTDRGANPLLRSYMWSYSAGIDWFVRLADSPEAPVGQVLHAVYQAPHTPAELMDHWPDGPTVGGE
;
A
#
# COMPACT_ATOMS: atom_id res chain seq x y z
N MET A 1 25.32 -8.98 16.61
CA MET A 1 25.37 -9.33 15.18
C MET A 1 24.10 -8.94 14.42
N THR A 2 22.94 -9.57 14.61
CA THR A 2 21.69 -9.20 13.89
C THR A 2 21.30 -7.73 14.08
N ARG A 3 21.32 -7.26 15.33
CA ARG A 3 21.10 -5.84 15.68
C ARG A 3 22.08 -4.89 15.00
N GLU A 4 23.37 -5.21 15.03
CA GLU A 4 24.42 -4.34 14.47
C GLU A 4 24.27 -4.21 12.94
N LEU A 5 23.90 -5.30 12.25
CA LEU A 5 23.64 -5.26 10.81
C LEU A 5 22.36 -4.51 10.45
N ARG A 6 21.29 -4.69 11.23
CA ARG A 6 20.07 -3.90 11.11
C ARG A 6 20.40 -2.41 11.26
N ASP A 7 21.08 -2.03 12.33
CA ASP A 7 21.42 -0.63 12.63
C ASP A 7 22.34 -0.04 11.53
N ALA A 8 23.26 -0.84 10.98
CA ALA A 8 24.11 -0.43 9.86
C ALA A 8 23.29 -0.22 8.56
N ALA A 9 22.35 -1.11 8.26
CA ALA A 9 21.44 -0.94 7.12
C ALA A 9 20.56 0.31 7.28
N GLU A 10 19.99 0.54 8.45
CA GLU A 10 19.22 1.74 8.77
C GLU A 10 20.05 3.03 8.60
N HIS A 11 21.32 3.00 9.00
CA HIS A 11 22.24 4.13 8.79
C HIS A 11 22.44 4.42 7.30
N VAL A 12 22.67 3.40 6.47
CA VAL A 12 22.83 3.57 5.02
C VAL A 12 21.53 4.10 4.38
N LEU A 13 20.38 3.59 4.79
CA LEU A 13 19.07 4.07 4.30
C LEU A 13 18.82 5.53 4.66
N ARG A 14 19.14 5.97 5.88
CA ARG A 14 19.03 7.38 6.28
C ARG A 14 19.98 8.27 5.48
N ALA A 15 21.22 7.82 5.26
CA ALA A 15 22.21 8.55 4.46
C ALA A 15 21.78 8.68 2.99
N TRP A 16 21.20 7.62 2.42
CA TRP A 16 20.66 7.63 1.06
C TRP A 16 19.40 8.49 0.96
N ASN A 17 18.48 8.39 1.91
CA ASN A 17 17.29 9.23 1.98
C ASN A 17 17.65 10.73 1.98
N ARG A 18 18.63 11.12 2.80
CA ARG A 18 19.13 12.50 2.83
C ARG A 18 19.70 12.93 1.49
N TYR A 19 20.50 12.07 0.85
CA TYR A 19 21.03 12.33 -0.50
C TYR A 19 19.92 12.61 -1.52
N GLU A 20 18.83 11.83 -1.53
CA GLU A 20 17.70 12.05 -2.45
C GLU A 20 16.93 13.35 -2.13
N ILE A 21 16.67 13.63 -0.85
CA ILE A 21 15.98 14.87 -0.45
C ILE A 21 16.81 16.11 -0.82
N GLU A 22 18.12 16.13 -0.54
CA GLU A 22 18.99 17.29 -0.78
C GLU A 22 19.10 17.66 -2.27
N ARG A 23 18.90 16.69 -3.16
CA ARG A 23 18.89 16.92 -4.62
C ARG A 23 17.48 17.15 -5.21
N GLY A 24 16.45 17.23 -4.36
CA GLY A 24 15.06 17.43 -4.78
C GLY A 24 14.41 16.20 -5.44
N ALA A 25 14.89 14.99 -5.13
CA ALA A 25 14.26 13.74 -5.54
C ALA A 25 13.32 13.21 -4.43
N ASP A 26 12.52 12.20 -4.78
CA ASP A 26 11.60 11.56 -3.83
C ASP A 26 12.36 10.89 -2.67
N PRO A 27 11.82 10.94 -1.44
CA PRO A 27 12.42 10.28 -0.30
C PRO A 27 12.46 8.75 -0.47
N VAL A 28 13.47 8.13 0.13
CA VAL A 28 13.65 6.66 0.17
C VAL A 28 12.85 6.06 1.32
N ILE A 29 12.81 6.78 2.44
CA ILE A 29 12.07 6.41 3.64
C ILE A 29 10.69 7.01 3.55
N ASP A 30 9.70 6.13 3.62
CA ASP A 30 8.28 6.47 3.61
C ASP A 30 7.78 6.79 5.02
N TYR A 31 8.13 5.92 5.99
CA TYR A 31 7.81 6.11 7.41
C TYR A 31 8.98 5.66 8.29
N ASP A 32 9.27 6.44 9.33
CA ASP A 32 10.32 6.15 10.30
C ASP A 32 9.69 5.75 11.64
N CYS A 33 9.79 4.48 12.02
CA CYS A 33 9.20 3.99 13.26
C CYS A 33 9.98 4.41 14.52
N VAL A 34 11.25 4.79 14.37
CA VAL A 34 12.10 5.27 15.47
C VAL A 34 12.81 6.55 15.04
N PRO A 35 12.08 7.68 15.01
CA PRO A 35 12.65 8.96 14.64
C PRO A 35 13.78 9.34 15.60
N GLY A 36 15.01 9.28 15.10
CA GLY A 36 16.21 9.64 15.83
C GLY A 36 16.51 11.14 15.74
N SER A 37 17.26 11.65 16.71
CA SER A 37 17.76 13.04 16.73
C SER A 37 19.11 13.23 16.02
N SER A 38 19.77 12.13 15.61
CA SER A 38 21.08 12.16 14.99
C SER A 38 20.99 12.45 13.51
N ASP A 39 21.58 13.57 13.10
CA ASP A 39 21.74 13.94 11.70
C ASP A 39 22.73 12.97 11.01
N VAL A 40 22.22 12.09 10.14
CA VAL A 40 23.04 11.15 9.37
C VAL A 40 23.53 11.88 8.11
N PRO A 41 24.85 11.98 7.86
CA PRO A 41 25.36 12.61 6.65
C PRO A 41 24.89 11.87 5.38
N ALA A 42 24.67 12.62 4.31
CA ALA A 42 24.32 12.04 3.02
C ALA A 42 25.46 11.17 2.48
N VAL A 43 25.13 10.08 1.79
CA VAL A 43 26.09 9.40 0.90
C VAL A 43 26.48 10.34 -0.25
N ALA A 44 27.65 10.15 -0.85
CA ALA A 44 28.10 11.01 -1.95
C ALA A 44 27.26 10.79 -3.23
N ASN A 45 26.74 9.58 -3.45
CA ASN A 45 25.92 9.21 -4.60
C ASN A 45 25.20 7.86 -4.41
N ARG A 46 24.32 7.50 -5.36
CA ARG A 46 23.60 6.22 -5.39
C ARG A 46 24.51 4.99 -5.51
N LEU A 47 25.70 5.10 -6.14
CA LEU A 47 26.62 3.95 -6.23
C LEU A 47 27.21 3.58 -4.87
N GLU A 48 27.49 4.58 -4.03
CA GLU A 48 27.93 4.35 -2.65
C GLU A 48 26.83 3.66 -1.82
N ALA A 49 25.57 4.11 -1.92
CA ALA A 49 24.45 3.43 -1.27
C ALA A 49 24.30 1.98 -1.75
N LEU A 50 24.31 1.76 -3.07
CA LEU A 50 24.21 0.42 -3.67
C LEU A 50 25.33 -0.51 -3.20
N GLN A 51 26.58 -0.03 -3.17
CA GLN A 51 27.73 -0.81 -2.72
C GLN A 51 27.58 -1.21 -1.25
N ARG A 52 27.29 -0.26 -0.36
CA ARG A 52 27.15 -0.53 1.08
C ARG A 52 25.99 -1.49 1.38
N LEU A 53 24.84 -1.31 0.72
CA LEU A 53 23.71 -2.22 0.86
C LEU A 53 24.08 -3.63 0.37
N SER A 54 24.82 -3.74 -0.74
CA SER A 54 25.26 -5.04 -1.27
C SER A 54 26.21 -5.77 -0.32
N GLU A 55 27.15 -5.05 0.32
CA GLU A 55 28.05 -5.59 1.34
C GLU A 55 27.26 -6.09 2.56
N LEU A 56 26.31 -5.29 3.06
CA LEU A 56 25.46 -5.66 4.19
C LEU A 56 24.55 -6.86 3.89
N LYS A 57 24.00 -6.95 2.68
CA LYS A 57 23.22 -8.12 2.25
C LYS A 57 24.08 -9.38 2.26
N ALA A 58 25.30 -9.31 1.70
CA ALA A 58 26.19 -10.46 1.66
C ALA A 58 26.58 -10.92 3.07
N GLU A 59 26.78 -9.98 4.00
CA GLU A 59 27.04 -10.31 5.41
C GLU A 59 25.81 -10.96 6.07
N ALA A 60 24.61 -10.41 5.88
CA ALA A 60 23.36 -10.99 6.37
C ALA A 60 23.13 -12.42 5.84
N ASP A 61 23.37 -12.65 4.55
CA ASP A 61 23.31 -14.00 3.94
C ASP A 61 24.32 -14.95 4.59
N ALA A 62 25.56 -14.50 4.84
CA ALA A 62 26.63 -15.33 5.40
C ALA A 62 26.33 -15.81 6.83
N ILE A 63 25.56 -15.04 7.59
CA ILE A 63 25.16 -15.38 8.98
C ILE A 63 23.77 -15.99 9.09
N GLY A 64 23.05 -16.15 7.98
CA GLY A 64 21.72 -16.77 7.94
C GLY A 64 20.54 -15.84 8.31
N GLU A 65 20.72 -14.52 8.27
CA GLU A 65 19.67 -13.54 8.58
C GLU A 65 18.79 -13.26 7.34
N GLY A 66 18.05 -14.28 6.90
CA GLY A 66 17.30 -14.25 5.63
C GLY A 66 16.25 -13.14 5.52
N GLY A 67 15.57 -12.80 6.62
CA GLY A 67 14.59 -11.70 6.64
C GLY A 67 15.25 -10.33 6.39
N LEU A 68 16.37 -10.07 7.06
CA LEU A 68 17.14 -8.85 6.87
C LEU A 68 17.74 -8.79 5.45
N ALA A 69 18.32 -9.90 4.97
CA ALA A 69 18.86 -9.98 3.62
C ALA A 69 17.80 -9.72 2.54
N THR A 70 16.57 -10.23 2.73
CA THR A 70 15.44 -9.98 1.84
C THR A 70 15.03 -8.51 1.83
N ARG A 71 14.96 -7.88 3.00
CA ARG A 71 14.62 -6.44 3.11
C ARG A 71 15.69 -5.56 2.44
N ILE A 72 16.98 -5.87 2.61
CA ILE A 72 18.08 -5.14 1.97
C ILE A 72 18.10 -5.39 0.45
N ASP A 73 17.77 -6.60 -0.01
CA ASP A 73 17.71 -6.90 -1.45
C ASP A 73 16.67 -6.04 -2.19
N ALA A 74 15.57 -5.71 -1.52
CA ALA A 74 14.56 -4.79 -2.02
C ALA A 74 15.13 -3.37 -2.26
N ASP A 75 15.92 -2.86 -1.31
CA ASP A 75 16.60 -1.56 -1.42
C ASP A 75 17.63 -1.55 -2.55
N ILE A 76 18.42 -2.64 -2.67
CA ILE A 76 19.39 -2.83 -3.76
C ILE A 76 18.67 -2.80 -5.11
N ALA A 77 17.57 -3.54 -5.25
CA ALA A 77 16.79 -3.59 -6.49
C ALA A 77 16.29 -2.21 -6.90
N TYR A 78 15.73 -1.44 -5.96
CA TYR A 78 15.25 -0.09 -6.23
C TYR A 78 16.40 0.89 -6.55
N CYS A 79 17.49 0.86 -5.78
CA CYS A 79 18.66 1.71 -6.00
C CYS A 79 19.29 1.45 -7.38
N ALA A 80 19.42 0.18 -7.78
CA ALA A 80 19.88 -0.22 -9.11
C ALA A 80 18.93 0.28 -10.22
N ALA A 81 17.62 0.21 -10.00
CA ALA A 81 16.63 0.74 -10.95
C ALA A 81 16.74 2.27 -11.11
N LEU A 82 17.00 3.00 -10.03
CA LEU A 82 17.29 4.44 -10.06
C LEU A 82 18.61 4.78 -10.78
N LEU A 83 19.53 3.82 -10.92
CA LEU A 83 20.77 3.93 -11.71
C LEU A 83 20.58 3.50 -13.17
N GLY A 84 19.38 3.05 -13.56
CA GLY A 84 19.03 2.71 -14.93
C GLY A 84 18.96 1.20 -15.22
N GLU A 85 19.18 0.33 -14.23
CA GLU A 85 18.95 -1.10 -14.43
C GLU A 85 17.46 -1.39 -14.62
N ARG A 86 17.11 -2.18 -15.65
CA ARG A 86 15.72 -2.49 -15.98
C ARG A 86 15.44 -3.98 -15.92
N GLU A 87 15.28 -4.47 -14.70
CA GLU A 87 14.99 -5.87 -14.42
C GLU A 87 13.57 -6.28 -14.92
N PRO A 88 13.36 -7.51 -15.43
CA PRO A 88 12.02 -7.99 -15.81
C PRO A 88 11.01 -7.87 -14.66
N LEU A 89 9.75 -7.52 -14.95
CA LEU A 89 8.77 -7.15 -13.93
C LEU A 89 8.64 -8.21 -12.85
N ALA A 90 8.53 -9.48 -13.23
CA ALA A 90 8.37 -10.58 -12.29
C ALA A 90 9.53 -10.70 -11.28
N ARG A 91 10.76 -10.43 -11.72
CA ARG A 91 11.92 -10.47 -10.83
C ARG A 91 11.98 -9.20 -9.96
N TYR A 92 11.67 -8.04 -10.53
CA TYR A 92 11.65 -6.78 -9.80
C TYR A 92 10.57 -6.76 -8.70
N VAL A 93 9.35 -7.20 -9.00
CA VAL A 93 8.25 -7.33 -8.02
C VAL A 93 8.61 -8.36 -6.96
N ARG A 94 9.20 -9.50 -7.31
CA ARG A 94 9.61 -10.50 -6.29
C ARG A 94 10.60 -9.91 -5.28
N ARG A 95 11.61 -9.17 -5.76
CA ARG A 95 12.64 -8.59 -4.89
C ARG A 95 12.11 -7.45 -4.04
N THR A 96 11.26 -6.58 -4.61
CA THR A 96 10.78 -5.37 -3.93
C THR A 96 9.47 -5.56 -3.17
N GLN A 97 8.62 -6.50 -3.56
CA GLN A 97 7.27 -6.73 -3.00
C GLN A 97 7.10 -8.13 -2.41
N GLY A 98 8.11 -9.01 -2.49
CA GLY A 98 8.11 -10.32 -1.83
C GLY A 98 7.16 -11.38 -2.41
N CYS A 99 6.50 -11.11 -3.54
CA CYS A 99 5.56 -12.03 -4.18
C CYS A 99 5.79 -12.15 -5.70
N GLU A 100 5.27 -13.22 -6.29
CA GLU A 100 5.25 -13.38 -7.75
C GLU A 100 4.04 -12.67 -8.33
N PRO A 101 4.19 -11.87 -9.39
CA PRO A 101 3.03 -11.27 -10.04
C PRO A 101 2.41 -12.26 -11.03
N ARG A 102 1.63 -13.23 -10.52
CA ARG A 102 1.00 -14.28 -11.32
C ARG A 102 -0.24 -13.77 -12.06
N GLY A 103 -0.93 -12.82 -11.45
CA GLY A 103 -2.21 -12.32 -11.95
C GLY A 103 -3.34 -13.28 -11.67
N TRP A 104 -4.47 -13.04 -12.30
CA TRP A 104 -5.72 -13.75 -12.04
C TRP A 104 -6.33 -14.30 -13.33
N SER A 105 -7.13 -15.35 -13.21
CA SER A 105 -7.84 -15.87 -14.37
C SER A 105 -8.95 -14.91 -14.84
N ASP A 106 -9.30 -14.94 -16.13
CA ASP A 106 -10.49 -14.23 -16.65
C ASP A 106 -11.77 -14.65 -15.92
N GLN A 107 -11.84 -15.92 -15.49
CA GLN A 107 -12.95 -16.43 -14.70
C GLN A 107 -13.02 -15.72 -13.35
N TYR A 108 -11.90 -15.57 -12.65
CA TYR A 108 -11.83 -14.84 -11.38
C TYR A 108 -12.22 -13.37 -11.54
N LEU A 109 -11.70 -12.68 -12.57
CA LEU A 109 -12.07 -11.29 -12.85
C LEU A 109 -13.57 -11.13 -13.11
N ARG A 110 -14.18 -12.04 -13.91
CA ARG A 110 -15.63 -12.01 -14.16
C ARG A 110 -16.42 -12.22 -12.88
N HIS A 111 -16.01 -13.16 -12.04
CA HIS A 111 -16.67 -13.40 -10.76
C HIS A 111 -16.60 -12.16 -9.85
N ARG A 112 -15.44 -11.51 -9.75
CA ARG A 112 -15.28 -10.29 -8.94
C ARG A 112 -16.05 -9.09 -9.52
N LEU A 113 -16.13 -8.98 -10.85
CA LEU A 113 -17.01 -8.00 -11.50
C LEU A 113 -18.49 -8.24 -11.14
N GLU A 114 -18.96 -9.48 -11.19
CA GLU A 114 -20.35 -9.82 -10.82
C GLU A 114 -20.66 -9.45 -9.38
N LEU A 115 -19.74 -9.74 -8.43
CA LEU A 115 -19.89 -9.32 -7.04
C LEU A 115 -19.98 -7.80 -6.90
N ALA A 116 -19.05 -7.05 -7.51
CA ALA A 116 -19.08 -5.59 -7.48
C ALA A 116 -20.38 -5.02 -8.07
N ARG A 117 -20.84 -5.59 -9.20
CA ARG A 117 -22.12 -5.20 -9.84
C ARG A 117 -23.32 -5.49 -8.95
N ASN A 118 -23.33 -6.62 -8.24
CA ASN A 118 -24.42 -6.97 -7.33
C ASN A 118 -24.48 -6.00 -6.14
N CYS A 119 -23.33 -5.62 -5.57
CA CYS A 119 -23.29 -4.61 -4.51
C CYS A 119 -23.76 -3.23 -4.99
N LEU A 120 -23.33 -2.80 -6.19
CA LEU A 120 -23.81 -1.55 -6.79
C LEU A 120 -25.32 -1.59 -7.06
N ALA A 121 -25.83 -2.70 -7.60
CA ALA A 121 -27.25 -2.87 -7.88
C ALA A 121 -28.11 -2.84 -6.60
N ALA A 122 -27.59 -3.34 -5.47
CA ALA A 122 -28.27 -3.24 -4.18
C ALA A 122 -28.46 -1.78 -3.73
N LEU A 123 -27.55 -0.88 -4.14
CA LEU A 123 -27.65 0.57 -3.94
C LEU A 123 -28.43 1.29 -5.06
N GLY A 124 -28.98 0.54 -6.03
CA GLY A 124 -29.68 1.11 -7.19
C GLY A 124 -28.78 1.73 -8.26
N ILE A 125 -27.49 1.36 -8.29
CA ILE A 125 -26.50 1.89 -9.23
C ILE A 125 -26.24 0.89 -10.36
N ASP A 126 -26.40 1.36 -11.60
CA ASP A 126 -26.13 0.55 -12.79
C ASP A 126 -24.64 0.53 -13.17
N TRP A 127 -24.22 -0.55 -13.83
CA TRP A 127 -22.88 -0.68 -14.41
C TRP A 127 -22.80 -0.05 -15.80
N GLY A 128 -22.01 1.02 -15.96
CA GLY A 128 -21.87 1.75 -17.21
C GLY A 128 -21.06 3.05 -17.06
N PRO A 129 -21.04 3.92 -18.08
CA PRO A 129 -20.24 5.15 -18.07
C PRO A 129 -20.56 6.14 -16.93
N LYS A 130 -21.71 5.99 -16.26
CA LYS A 130 -22.14 6.83 -15.14
C LYS A 130 -21.91 6.22 -13.76
N THR A 131 -21.49 4.95 -13.66
CA THR A 131 -21.39 4.23 -12.38
C THR A 131 -20.68 5.02 -11.29
N MET A 132 -19.53 5.63 -11.60
CA MET A 132 -18.79 6.41 -10.61
C MET A 132 -19.51 7.69 -10.19
N THR A 133 -20.18 8.38 -11.12
CA THR A 133 -20.99 9.57 -10.81
C THR A 133 -22.19 9.21 -9.95
N ASP A 134 -22.95 8.19 -10.35
CA ASP A 134 -24.14 7.73 -9.63
C ASP A 134 -23.77 7.21 -8.23
N LEU A 135 -22.63 6.52 -8.10
CA LEU A 135 -22.08 6.10 -6.81
C LEU A 135 -21.71 7.31 -5.94
N MET A 136 -21.00 8.30 -6.47
CA MET A 136 -20.65 9.48 -5.70
C MET A 136 -21.88 10.26 -5.22
N GLU A 137 -22.94 10.31 -6.01
CA GLU A 137 -24.22 10.90 -5.62
C GLU A 137 -24.89 10.10 -4.49
N ALA A 138 -24.96 8.77 -4.61
CA ALA A 138 -25.54 7.88 -3.61
C ALA A 138 -24.79 7.92 -2.27
N GLU A 139 -23.46 8.08 -2.32
CA GLU A 139 -22.61 8.15 -1.12
C GLU A 139 -22.67 9.50 -0.38
N GLY A 140 -23.40 10.47 -0.90
CA GLY A 140 -23.54 11.81 -0.31
C GLY A 140 -22.29 12.67 -0.51
N PRO A 141 -22.20 13.47 -1.59
CA PRO A 141 -21.07 14.36 -1.84
C PRO A 141 -20.81 15.32 -0.68
N LEU A 142 -19.53 15.52 -0.36
CA LEU A 142 -19.07 16.46 0.64
C LEU A 142 -18.43 17.68 -0.02
N ASP A 143 -18.64 18.85 0.60
CA ASP A 143 -17.83 20.02 0.29
C ASP A 143 -16.40 19.78 0.78
N VAL A 144 -15.44 20.23 -0.01
CA VAL A 144 -14.01 20.09 0.30
C VAL A 144 -13.67 20.74 1.66
N SER A 145 -14.33 21.84 2.01
CA SER A 145 -14.11 22.57 3.27
C SER A 145 -14.48 21.78 4.53
N VAL A 146 -15.37 20.77 4.43
CA VAL A 146 -15.78 19.93 5.57
C VAL A 146 -15.18 18.53 5.52
N SER A 147 -14.45 18.19 4.46
CA SER A 147 -13.94 16.84 4.23
C SER A 147 -12.96 16.40 5.33
N ALA A 148 -12.05 17.28 5.75
CA ALA A 148 -11.10 16.97 6.82
C ALA A 148 -11.78 16.68 8.16
N GLU A 149 -12.88 17.38 8.48
CA GLU A 149 -13.64 17.13 9.70
C GLU A 149 -14.40 15.81 9.62
N ALA A 150 -15.07 15.55 8.49
CA ALA A 150 -15.79 14.29 8.28
C ALA A 150 -14.87 13.06 8.40
N ILE A 151 -13.63 13.17 7.92
CA ILE A 151 -12.60 12.13 8.08
C ILE A 151 -12.23 11.94 9.55
N ARG A 152 -12.06 13.02 10.31
CA ARG A 152 -11.72 12.96 11.74
C ARG A 152 -12.86 12.35 12.56
N GLU A 153 -14.09 12.75 12.28
CA GLU A 153 -15.29 12.19 12.91
C GLU A 153 -15.40 10.70 12.62
N ALA A 154 -15.25 10.29 11.36
CA ALA A 154 -15.26 8.88 10.97
C ALA A 154 -14.14 8.07 11.64
N ALA A 155 -12.93 8.61 11.75
CA ALA A 155 -11.84 7.94 12.46
C ALA A 155 -12.19 7.76 13.94
N THR A 156 -12.73 8.79 14.59
CA THR A 156 -13.15 8.73 16.00
C THR A 156 -14.24 7.68 16.22
N GLU A 157 -15.21 7.58 15.31
CA GLU A 157 -16.30 6.61 15.38
C GLU A 157 -15.79 5.17 15.19
N LEU A 158 -14.90 4.94 14.23
CA LEU A 158 -14.47 3.61 13.81
C LEU A 158 -13.26 3.07 14.59
N GLU A 159 -12.49 3.95 15.25
CA GLU A 159 -11.30 3.57 16.01
C GLU A 159 -11.54 2.48 17.07
N PRO A 160 -12.61 2.53 17.89
CA PRO A 160 -12.88 1.48 18.87
C PRO A 160 -13.03 0.09 18.24
N VAL A 161 -13.64 0.01 17.06
CA VAL A 161 -13.86 -1.27 16.36
C VAL A 161 -12.54 -1.80 15.81
N VAL A 162 -11.72 -0.95 15.19
CA VAL A 162 -10.39 -1.33 14.68
C VAL A 162 -9.47 -1.75 15.82
N ARG A 163 -9.46 -1.03 16.94
CA ARG A 163 -8.67 -1.40 18.12
C ARG A 163 -9.11 -2.74 18.71
N SER A 164 -10.41 -3.00 18.78
CA SER A 164 -10.94 -4.29 19.23
C SER A 164 -10.47 -5.43 18.30
N ALA A 165 -10.54 -5.23 16.98
CA ALA A 165 -10.17 -6.24 16.00
C ALA A 165 -8.66 -6.53 15.95
N THR A 166 -7.83 -5.53 16.20
CA THR A 166 -6.36 -5.61 16.09
C THR A 166 -5.67 -5.85 17.44
N GLY A 167 -6.35 -5.57 18.55
CA GLY A 167 -5.76 -5.52 19.88
C GLY A 167 -4.84 -4.32 20.12
N SER A 168 -4.82 -3.34 19.23
CA SER A 168 -3.96 -2.16 19.39
C SER A 168 -4.44 -1.24 20.52
N THR A 169 -3.55 -1.02 21.49
CA THR A 169 -3.74 -0.07 22.61
C THR A 169 -2.88 1.19 22.46
N THR A 170 -2.12 1.30 21.37
CA THR A 170 -1.15 2.38 21.18
C THR A 170 -1.85 3.70 20.86
N ALA A 171 -1.51 4.75 21.59
CA ALA A 171 -1.94 6.11 21.26
C ALA A 171 -1.06 6.74 20.17
N TYR A 172 -1.65 7.60 19.35
CA TYR A 172 -0.99 8.33 18.26
C TYR A 172 -1.50 9.77 18.21
N ASP A 173 -0.65 10.68 17.75
CA ASP A 173 -0.89 12.12 17.69
C ASP A 173 -1.09 12.53 16.22
N LEU A 174 -2.33 12.40 15.73
CA LEU A 174 -2.67 12.69 14.34
C LEU A 174 -2.78 14.21 14.08
N THR A 175 -2.06 14.68 13.07
CA THR A 175 -2.30 16.01 12.47
C THR A 175 -2.94 15.86 11.10
N ILE A 176 -3.98 16.65 10.78
CA ILE A 176 -4.59 16.69 9.44
C ILE A 176 -4.39 18.09 8.86
N GLU A 177 -3.71 18.17 7.72
CA GLU A 177 -3.40 19.41 7.02
C GLU A 177 -3.99 19.40 5.60
N SER A 178 -4.62 20.50 5.23
CA SER A 178 -4.99 20.75 3.84
C SER A 178 -3.83 21.40 3.09
N VAL A 179 -3.55 20.92 1.88
CA VAL A 179 -2.46 21.42 1.04
C VAL A 179 -2.96 21.67 -0.37
N ASP A 180 -2.27 22.58 -1.05
CA ASP A 180 -2.55 22.98 -2.43
C ASP A 180 -1.24 22.87 -3.22
N ILE A 181 -0.88 21.63 -3.58
CA ILE A 181 0.37 21.33 -4.30
C ILE A 181 0.10 20.53 -5.56
N ASP A 182 0.98 20.69 -6.55
CA ASP A 182 0.96 19.89 -7.78
C ASP A 182 1.60 18.52 -7.51
N ALA A 183 0.82 17.65 -6.84
CA ALA A 183 1.21 16.29 -6.51
C ALA A 183 0.23 15.31 -7.13
N TYR A 184 0.77 14.14 -7.51
CA TYR A 184 0.01 13.05 -8.12
C TYR A 184 -1.13 12.56 -7.21
N TRP A 185 -0.91 12.53 -5.89
CA TRP A 185 -1.86 12.03 -4.92
C TRP A 185 -2.82 13.13 -4.45
N SER A 186 -4.11 12.77 -4.35
CA SER A 186 -5.13 13.61 -3.71
C SER A 186 -4.95 13.70 -2.19
N TYR A 187 -4.14 12.81 -1.61
CA TYR A 187 -3.84 12.74 -0.19
C TYR A 187 -2.72 11.74 0.06
N TRP A 188 -2.05 11.84 1.20
CA TRP A 188 -1.11 10.84 1.68
C TRP A 188 -0.85 11.03 3.17
N LEU A 189 -0.40 9.97 3.84
CA LEU A 189 0.13 10.03 5.18
C LEU A 189 1.65 10.20 5.13
N ASP A 190 2.17 11.16 5.88
CA ASP A 190 3.59 11.29 6.20
C ASP A 190 3.78 11.38 7.73
N GLY A 191 5.01 11.61 8.18
CA GLY A 191 5.33 11.73 9.60
C GLY A 191 6.26 10.61 10.09
N ALA A 192 6.31 10.44 11.41
CA ALA A 192 7.20 9.45 12.02
C ALA A 192 6.76 9.04 13.43
N GLY A 193 7.11 7.82 13.81
CA GLY A 193 6.86 7.24 15.12
C GLY A 193 5.37 7.22 15.46
N ARG A 194 4.99 8.01 16.47
CA ARG A 194 3.61 8.15 16.93
C ARG A 194 2.92 9.42 16.42
N ASN A 195 3.57 10.20 15.55
CA ASN A 195 3.09 11.50 15.06
C ASN A 195 2.81 11.43 13.56
N PRO A 196 1.79 10.67 13.11
CA PRO A 196 1.38 10.66 11.73
C PRO A 196 0.73 11.99 11.36
N ARG A 197 0.96 12.43 10.12
CA ARG A 197 0.33 13.61 9.54
C ARG A 197 -0.32 13.24 8.22
N LEU A 198 -1.60 13.51 8.14
CA LEU A 198 -2.42 13.33 6.96
C LEU A 198 -2.47 14.62 6.16
N ARG A 199 -2.06 14.57 4.89
CA ARG A 199 -2.12 15.71 3.97
C ARG A 199 -3.21 15.49 2.95
N ILE A 200 -4.12 16.45 2.81
CA ILE A 200 -5.23 16.39 1.86
C ILE A 200 -4.99 17.43 0.77
N ASN A 201 -4.79 17.00 -0.46
CA ASN A 201 -4.58 17.86 -1.62
C ASN A 201 -5.93 18.33 -2.20
N LEU A 202 -6.27 19.59 -1.94
CA LEU A 202 -7.57 20.15 -2.29
C LEU A 202 -7.80 20.29 -3.81
N ARG A 203 -6.75 20.22 -4.65
CA ARG A 203 -6.89 20.31 -6.13
C ARG A 203 -7.65 19.15 -6.74
N ASN A 204 -7.45 17.95 -6.19
CA ASN A 204 -7.91 16.69 -6.78
C ASN A 204 -8.90 15.94 -5.88
N ALA A 205 -9.10 16.42 -4.65
CA ALA A 205 -10.00 15.81 -3.68
C ALA A 205 -11.47 16.00 -4.06
N ARG A 206 -12.17 14.89 -4.29
CA ARG A 206 -13.64 14.83 -4.23
C ARG A 206 -14.01 13.78 -3.19
N PHE A 207 -14.70 14.21 -2.14
CA PHE A 207 -15.11 13.32 -1.06
C PHE A 207 -16.63 13.15 -1.06
N THR A 208 -17.04 12.02 -0.51
CA THR A 208 -18.41 11.67 -0.15
C THR A 208 -18.40 11.24 1.31
N GLN A 209 -19.55 11.11 1.97
CA GLN A 209 -19.62 10.64 3.35
C GLN A 209 -19.03 9.22 3.48
N VAL A 210 -19.29 8.37 2.47
CA VAL A 210 -18.74 7.02 2.41
C VAL A 210 -17.23 7.05 2.17
N ALA A 211 -16.74 7.90 1.25
CA ALA A 211 -15.31 8.05 1.00
C ALA A 211 -14.57 8.59 2.24
N ALA A 212 -15.17 9.50 3.03
CA ALA A 212 -14.57 9.98 4.28
C ALA A 212 -14.35 8.84 5.29
N ARG A 213 -15.32 7.91 5.41
CA ARG A 213 -15.21 6.72 6.26
C ARG A 213 -14.20 5.71 5.73
N GLN A 214 -14.24 5.43 4.42
CA GLN A 214 -13.25 4.58 3.75
C GLN A 214 -11.83 5.12 3.98
N PHE A 215 -11.68 6.43 3.85
CA PHE A 215 -10.40 7.11 4.00
C PHE A 215 -9.89 7.10 5.45
N ALA A 216 -10.78 7.33 6.41
CA ALA A 216 -10.46 7.17 7.83
C ALA A 216 -9.98 5.75 8.14
N LEU A 217 -10.63 4.72 7.58
CA LEU A 217 -10.22 3.33 7.72
C LEU A 217 -8.87 3.04 7.04
N HIS A 218 -8.62 3.63 5.87
CA HIS A 218 -7.40 3.40 5.10
C HIS A 218 -6.19 4.12 5.70
N GLU A 219 -6.20 5.45 5.74
CA GLU A 219 -5.02 6.23 6.13
C GLU A 219 -4.83 6.29 7.63
N ILE A 220 -5.90 6.57 8.39
CA ILE A 220 -5.76 6.82 9.83
C ILE A 220 -5.68 5.51 10.59
N LEU A 221 -6.70 4.66 10.42
CA LEU A 221 -6.81 3.45 11.20
C LEU A 221 -5.99 2.30 10.59
N GLY A 222 -5.83 2.27 9.27
CA GLY A 222 -5.05 1.29 8.52
C GLY A 222 -3.55 1.56 8.58
N HIS A 223 -3.11 2.79 8.29
CA HIS A 223 -1.67 3.14 8.30
C HIS A 223 -1.23 3.81 9.60
N ALA A 224 -1.84 4.93 10.00
CA ALA A 224 -1.38 5.74 11.12
C ALA A 224 -1.34 4.96 12.44
N LEU A 225 -2.44 4.28 12.78
CA LEU A 225 -2.53 3.45 13.98
C LEU A 225 -1.60 2.23 13.89
N GLN A 226 -1.48 1.60 12.72
CA GLN A 226 -0.60 0.45 12.52
C GLN A 226 0.87 0.84 12.71
N PHE A 227 1.33 1.90 12.06
CA PHE A 227 2.68 2.41 12.22
C PHE A 227 2.94 2.93 13.62
N ALA A 228 1.97 3.56 14.29
CA ALA A 228 2.12 3.92 15.70
C ALA A 228 2.32 2.68 16.58
N SER A 229 1.56 1.61 16.37
CA SER A 229 1.72 0.34 17.07
C SER A 229 3.08 -0.30 16.86
N ILE A 230 3.55 -0.38 15.61
CA ILE A 230 4.88 -0.89 15.28
C ILE A 230 5.96 -0.01 15.93
N SER A 231 5.82 1.31 15.85
CA SER A 231 6.75 2.28 16.46
C SER A 231 6.83 2.13 17.97
N ALA A 232 5.70 1.90 18.65
CA ALA A 232 5.68 1.67 20.08
C ALA A 232 6.45 0.40 20.47
N ARG A 233 6.35 -0.68 19.69
CA ARG A 233 7.17 -1.88 19.91
C ARG A 233 8.65 -1.61 19.67
N CYS A 234 9.00 -0.93 18.57
CA CYS A 234 10.38 -0.56 18.27
C CYS A 234 11.02 0.31 19.37
N ALA A 235 10.22 1.13 20.07
CA ALA A 235 10.69 1.95 21.19
C ALA A 235 10.96 1.15 22.49
N HIS A 236 10.40 -0.06 22.63
CA HIS A 236 10.45 -0.84 23.88
C HIS A 236 11.15 -2.20 23.74
N GLU A 237 11.30 -2.70 22.51
CA GLU A 237 11.85 -4.02 22.19
C GLU A 237 13.00 -3.90 21.20
N ASP A 238 13.97 -4.80 21.28
CA ASP A 238 14.98 -4.97 20.23
C ASP A 238 14.40 -5.87 19.14
N VAL A 239 13.98 -5.27 18.04
CA VAL A 239 13.21 -5.95 16.99
C VAL A 239 14.10 -6.52 15.87
N PRO A 240 13.79 -7.68 15.27
CA PRO A 240 14.66 -8.28 14.25
C PRO A 240 14.55 -7.65 12.85
N TRP A 241 13.67 -6.67 12.63
CA TRP A 241 13.44 -6.03 11.33
C TRP A 241 13.98 -4.61 11.26
N ILE A 242 14.23 -4.11 10.04
CA ILE A 242 14.55 -2.70 9.78
C ILE A 242 13.34 -1.82 10.16
N GLN A 243 13.57 -0.81 10.99
CA GLN A 243 12.54 0.07 11.56
C GLN A 243 12.17 1.25 10.64
N LEU A 244 12.62 1.19 9.39
CA LEU A 244 12.37 2.15 8.32
C LEU A 244 11.49 1.52 7.24
N CYS A 245 10.30 2.08 7.05
CA CYS A 245 9.39 1.69 5.99
C CYS A 245 9.79 2.37 4.69
N SER A 246 9.67 1.64 3.59
CA SER A 246 9.85 2.13 2.23
C SER A 246 8.77 1.55 1.34
N VAL A 247 8.31 2.32 0.35
CA VAL A 247 7.32 1.89 -0.65
C VAL A 247 7.83 0.80 -1.61
N HIS A 248 9.15 0.59 -1.66
CA HIS A 248 9.80 -0.49 -2.40
C HIS A 248 10.23 -1.65 -1.49
N SER A 249 9.46 -1.93 -0.42
CA SER A 249 9.72 -3.03 0.50
C SER A 249 8.63 -4.10 0.46
N PRO A 250 8.95 -5.38 0.76
CA PRO A 250 7.98 -6.48 0.71
C PRO A 250 6.73 -6.26 1.57
N ASN A 251 6.84 -5.45 2.61
CA ASN A 251 5.78 -5.21 3.58
C ASN A 251 4.62 -4.38 3.00
N GLN A 252 4.81 -3.74 1.85
CA GLN A 252 3.77 -2.89 1.24
C GLN A 252 2.55 -3.69 0.76
N VAL A 253 2.72 -4.97 0.44
CA VAL A 253 1.58 -5.84 0.12
C VAL A 253 0.65 -6.00 1.33
N LEU A 254 1.24 -6.08 2.53
CA LEU A 254 0.49 -6.04 3.78
C LEU A 254 -0.19 -4.67 3.95
N PHE A 255 0.60 -3.60 3.99
CA PHE A 255 0.11 -2.29 4.41
C PHE A 255 -1.01 -1.79 3.50
N GLU A 256 -0.79 -1.77 2.19
CA GLU A 256 -1.80 -1.31 1.24
C GLU A 256 -2.99 -2.27 1.17
N GLY A 257 -2.72 -3.58 1.18
CA GLY A 257 -3.76 -4.58 1.09
C GLY A 257 -4.77 -4.52 2.22
N LEU A 258 -4.26 -4.48 3.46
CA LEU A 258 -5.09 -4.40 4.65
C LEU A 258 -5.86 -3.09 4.70
N ALA A 259 -5.20 -1.95 4.48
CA ALA A 259 -5.85 -0.64 4.52
C ALA A 259 -6.99 -0.53 3.51
N GLN A 260 -6.85 -1.12 2.31
CA GLN A 260 -7.93 -1.14 1.32
C GLN A 260 -9.09 -2.09 1.68
N ALA A 261 -8.80 -3.24 2.27
CA ALA A 261 -9.81 -4.26 2.59
C ALA A 261 -10.45 -4.08 3.98
N MET A 262 -9.89 -3.20 4.82
CA MET A 262 -10.33 -2.93 6.20
C MET A 262 -11.86 -2.80 6.34
N PRO A 263 -12.58 -2.06 5.49
CA PRO A 263 -14.03 -1.91 5.65
C PRO A 263 -14.82 -3.23 5.57
N LEU A 264 -14.35 -4.22 4.81
CA LEU A 264 -14.99 -5.54 4.75
C LEU A 264 -14.80 -6.35 6.03
N ILE A 265 -13.78 -6.03 6.82
CA ILE A 265 -13.42 -6.77 8.02
C ILE A 265 -14.08 -6.17 9.27
N VAL A 266 -14.01 -4.84 9.42
CA VAL A 266 -14.48 -4.16 10.65
C VAL A 266 -15.87 -3.55 10.53
N THR A 267 -16.37 -3.35 9.31
CA THR A 267 -17.73 -2.85 9.04
C THR A 267 -18.46 -3.71 8.01
N PRO A 268 -18.54 -5.04 8.20
CA PRO A 268 -19.10 -5.94 7.17
C PRO A 268 -20.57 -5.67 6.84
N ASP A 269 -21.32 -5.06 7.77
CA ASP A 269 -22.74 -4.73 7.60
C ASP A 269 -22.98 -3.36 6.95
N ASP A 270 -21.92 -2.57 6.68
CA ASP A 270 -22.04 -1.30 5.96
C ASP A 270 -22.10 -1.56 4.45
N GLU A 271 -23.32 -1.56 3.90
CA GLU A 271 -23.57 -1.83 2.48
C GLU A 271 -22.86 -0.84 1.54
N ASN A 272 -22.76 0.43 1.93
CA ASN A 272 -22.13 1.47 1.11
C ASN A 272 -20.61 1.28 1.06
N LEU A 273 -19.96 1.09 2.21
CA LEU A 273 -18.53 0.80 2.27
C LEU A 273 -18.20 -0.52 1.58
N THR A 274 -19.04 -1.53 1.76
CA THR A 274 -18.90 -2.81 1.07
C THR A 274 -18.94 -2.63 -0.45
N ALA A 275 -19.95 -1.93 -0.99
CA ALA A 275 -20.03 -1.69 -2.43
C ALA A 275 -18.80 -0.95 -2.97
N ARG A 276 -18.33 0.08 -2.27
CA ARG A 276 -17.13 0.85 -2.61
C ARG A 276 -15.88 -0.03 -2.64
N VAL A 277 -15.62 -0.82 -1.60
CA VAL A 277 -14.43 -1.68 -1.53
C VAL A 277 -14.49 -2.82 -2.55
N ARG A 278 -15.67 -3.41 -2.81
CA ARG A 278 -15.81 -4.43 -3.87
C ARG A 278 -15.54 -3.86 -5.25
N LEU A 279 -15.94 -2.62 -5.49
CA LEU A 279 -15.62 -1.91 -6.73
C LEU A 279 -14.11 -1.66 -6.86
N ASP A 280 -13.48 -1.17 -5.80
CA ASP A 280 -12.04 -0.91 -5.76
C ASP A 280 -11.23 -2.21 -5.91
N HIS A 281 -11.68 -3.31 -5.32
CA HIS A 281 -11.09 -4.64 -5.52
C HIS A 281 -11.11 -5.04 -6.98
N TYR A 282 -12.27 -5.00 -7.64
CA TYR A 282 -12.34 -5.29 -9.07
C TYR A 282 -11.43 -4.36 -9.90
N HIS A 283 -11.40 -3.06 -9.58
CA HIS A 283 -10.47 -2.14 -10.24
C HIS A 283 -9.03 -2.58 -10.09
N GLN A 284 -8.58 -2.87 -8.87
CA GLN A 284 -7.20 -3.26 -8.64
C GLN A 284 -6.83 -4.55 -9.39
N LEU A 285 -7.75 -5.51 -9.54
CA LEU A 285 -7.53 -6.70 -10.38
C LEU A 285 -7.36 -6.34 -11.86
N VAL A 286 -8.21 -5.45 -12.39
CA VAL A 286 -8.07 -4.94 -13.78
C VAL A 286 -6.74 -4.21 -13.95
N ARG A 287 -6.35 -3.35 -13.00
CA ARG A 287 -5.07 -2.63 -13.01
C ARG A 287 -3.89 -3.61 -13.02
N GLY A 288 -3.95 -4.66 -12.21
CA GLY A 288 -2.94 -5.72 -12.16
C GLY A 288 -2.83 -6.50 -13.48
N GLN A 289 -3.96 -6.84 -14.13
CA GLN A 289 -3.95 -7.48 -15.45
C GLN A 289 -3.32 -6.59 -16.53
N LEU A 290 -3.68 -5.30 -16.56
CA LEU A 290 -3.08 -4.34 -17.48
C LEU A 290 -1.58 -4.18 -17.24
N HIS A 291 -1.15 -4.23 -15.98
CA HIS A 291 0.25 -4.15 -15.60
C HIS A 291 1.06 -5.34 -16.15
N LEU A 292 0.55 -6.56 -15.98
CA LEU A 292 1.19 -7.77 -16.51
C LEU A 292 1.27 -7.77 -18.03
N ALA A 293 0.16 -7.41 -18.68
CA ALA A 293 0.06 -7.31 -20.14
C ALA A 293 1.03 -6.26 -20.70
N LEU A 294 1.14 -5.10 -20.05
CA LEU A 294 2.12 -4.06 -20.39
C LEU A 294 3.55 -4.58 -20.27
N ALA A 295 3.88 -5.28 -19.19
CA ALA A 295 5.21 -5.85 -19.00
C ALA A 295 5.52 -7.01 -19.98
N ALA A 296 4.51 -7.69 -20.48
CA ALA A 296 4.63 -8.68 -21.55
C ALA A 296 4.80 -8.05 -22.95
N GLY A 297 4.71 -6.72 -23.07
CA GLY A 297 4.90 -6.00 -24.32
C GLY A 297 3.67 -5.91 -25.20
N GLU A 298 2.47 -6.08 -24.64
CA GLU A 298 1.23 -5.86 -25.39
C GLU A 298 1.10 -4.38 -25.87
N PRO A 299 0.50 -4.13 -27.05
CA PRO A 299 0.35 -2.77 -27.57
C PRO A 299 -0.50 -1.86 -26.67
N VAL A 300 -0.02 -0.64 -26.44
CA VAL A 300 -0.69 0.35 -25.55
C VAL A 300 -2.15 0.64 -25.96
N LEU A 301 -2.45 0.68 -27.26
CA LEU A 301 -3.82 0.90 -27.74
C LEU A 301 -4.75 -0.26 -27.40
N ASP A 302 -4.26 -1.50 -27.48
CA ASP A 302 -5.04 -2.70 -27.12
C ASP A 302 -5.30 -2.73 -25.60
N LEU A 303 -4.31 -2.32 -24.80
CA LEU A 303 -4.46 -2.17 -23.35
C LEU A 303 -5.48 -1.10 -23.00
N ALA A 304 -5.47 0.04 -23.69
CA ALA A 304 -6.44 1.11 -23.46
C ALA A 304 -7.87 0.67 -23.82
N GLU A 305 -8.04 -0.06 -24.92
CA GLU A 305 -9.35 -0.66 -25.26
C GLU A 305 -9.81 -1.68 -24.23
N ARG A 306 -8.91 -2.54 -23.74
CA ARG A 306 -9.20 -3.48 -22.65
C ARG A 306 -9.66 -2.73 -21.40
N ALA A 307 -8.95 -1.67 -21.02
CA ALA A 307 -9.29 -0.85 -19.86
C ALA A 307 -10.70 -0.23 -19.99
N ARG A 308 -11.05 0.37 -21.14
CA ARG A 308 -12.40 0.94 -21.38
C ARG A 308 -13.51 -0.10 -21.33
N ARG A 309 -13.26 -1.32 -21.83
CA ARG A 309 -14.24 -2.42 -21.76
C ARG A 309 -14.42 -2.91 -20.32
N SER A 310 -13.32 -3.01 -19.57
CA SER A 310 -13.33 -3.50 -18.20
C SER A 310 -13.90 -2.48 -17.21
N VAL A 311 -13.67 -1.18 -17.40
CA VAL A 311 -14.14 -0.10 -16.53
C VAL A 311 -14.65 1.07 -17.39
N PRO A 312 -15.95 1.13 -17.71
CA PRO A 312 -16.51 2.00 -18.75
C PRO A 312 -16.54 3.50 -18.41
N TYR A 313 -16.13 3.86 -17.19
CA TYR A 313 -16.06 5.24 -16.70
C TYR A 313 -14.62 5.71 -16.44
N TRP A 314 -13.61 4.90 -16.76
CA TRP A 314 -12.23 5.41 -16.81
C TRP A 314 -12.04 6.29 -18.04
N THR A 315 -11.45 7.44 -17.81
CA THR A 315 -11.09 8.41 -18.85
C THR A 315 -9.77 8.04 -19.51
N ASP A 316 -9.53 8.57 -20.71
CA ASP A 316 -8.27 8.36 -21.43
C ASP A 316 -7.05 8.87 -20.64
N SER A 317 -7.19 9.96 -19.87
CA SER A 317 -6.13 10.45 -18.97
C SER A 317 -5.82 9.42 -17.90
N GLN A 318 -6.83 8.92 -17.19
CA GLN A 318 -6.64 7.92 -16.13
C GLN A 318 -6.00 6.63 -16.66
N ILE A 319 -6.37 6.21 -17.87
CA ILE A 319 -5.79 5.04 -18.51
C ILE A 319 -4.33 5.30 -18.89
N ALA A 320 -4.03 6.47 -19.47
CA ALA A 320 -2.67 6.85 -19.86
C ALA A 320 -1.73 6.97 -18.65
N ASP A 321 -2.19 7.61 -17.56
CA ASP A 321 -1.43 7.74 -16.32
C ASP A 321 -1.15 6.37 -15.70
N LEU A 322 -2.18 5.53 -15.57
CA LEU A 322 -2.06 4.16 -15.08
C LEU A 322 -1.00 3.35 -15.83
N LEU A 323 -0.98 3.43 -17.17
CA LEU A 323 -0.03 2.69 -18.00
C LEU A 323 1.38 3.28 -17.90
N THR A 324 1.49 4.61 -17.82
CA THR A 324 2.76 5.31 -17.68
C THR A 324 3.45 4.97 -16.36
N ASP A 325 2.72 5.04 -15.25
CA ASP A 325 3.23 4.77 -13.91
C ASP A 325 3.75 3.34 -13.77
N ARG A 326 3.00 2.37 -14.31
CA ARG A 326 3.36 0.95 -14.28
C ARG A 326 4.50 0.59 -15.25
N GLY A 327 4.76 1.43 -16.25
CA GLY A 327 5.74 1.15 -17.29
C GLY A 327 7.12 1.77 -17.06
N ALA A 328 7.14 3.07 -16.76
CA ALA A 328 8.35 3.90 -16.84
C ALA A 328 8.92 4.31 -15.48
N ASN A 329 8.10 4.45 -14.45
CA ASN A 329 8.55 4.90 -13.13
C ASN A 329 9.14 3.72 -12.32
N PRO A 330 10.43 3.76 -11.93
CA PRO A 330 11.06 2.67 -11.18
C PRO A 330 10.35 2.30 -9.88
N LEU A 331 9.79 3.30 -9.19
CA LEU A 331 9.08 3.11 -7.92
C LEU A 331 7.69 2.52 -8.15
N LEU A 332 6.89 3.20 -8.98
CA LEU A 332 5.48 2.83 -9.19
C LEU A 332 5.34 1.50 -9.94
N ARG A 333 6.33 1.13 -10.77
CA ARG A 333 6.36 -0.17 -11.46
C ARG A 333 6.31 -1.38 -10.54
N SER A 334 6.80 -1.30 -9.30
CA SER A 334 6.61 -2.38 -8.33
C SER A 334 5.58 -2.03 -7.28
N TYR A 335 5.58 -0.80 -6.78
CA TYR A 335 4.68 -0.40 -5.70
C TYR A 335 3.20 -0.50 -6.12
N MET A 336 2.85 -0.15 -7.36
CA MET A 336 1.47 -0.32 -7.85
C MET A 336 0.98 -1.77 -7.89
N TRP A 337 1.87 -2.75 -7.79
CA TRP A 337 1.51 -4.17 -7.66
C TRP A 337 1.06 -4.52 -6.24
N SER A 338 1.60 -3.85 -5.21
CA SER A 338 1.28 -4.15 -3.81
C SER A 338 -0.20 -3.98 -3.52
N TYR A 339 -0.82 -2.92 -4.05
CA TYR A 339 -2.26 -2.67 -3.98
C TYR A 339 -3.06 -3.84 -4.53
N SER A 340 -2.76 -4.30 -5.76
CA SER A 340 -3.51 -5.37 -6.40
C SER A 340 -3.33 -6.72 -5.70
N ALA A 341 -2.10 -7.07 -5.33
CA ALA A 341 -1.81 -8.31 -4.63
C ALA A 341 -2.39 -8.32 -3.21
N GLY A 342 -2.27 -7.21 -2.49
CA GLY A 342 -2.66 -7.08 -1.10
C GLY A 342 -4.17 -7.08 -0.92
N ILE A 343 -4.90 -6.21 -1.64
CA ILE A 343 -6.36 -6.12 -1.49
C ILE A 343 -7.02 -7.45 -1.81
N ASP A 344 -6.54 -8.18 -2.83
CA ASP A 344 -7.11 -9.47 -3.19
C ASP A 344 -6.95 -10.50 -2.07
N TRP A 345 -5.78 -10.56 -1.44
CA TRP A 345 -5.53 -11.48 -0.35
C TRP A 345 -6.40 -11.16 0.87
N PHE A 346 -6.48 -9.88 1.28
CA PHE A 346 -7.30 -9.47 2.43
C PHE A 346 -8.81 -9.51 2.17
N VAL A 347 -9.26 -9.28 0.94
CA VAL A 347 -10.67 -9.52 0.58
C VAL A 347 -11.00 -11.01 0.69
N ARG A 348 -10.11 -11.90 0.25
CA ARG A 348 -10.30 -13.35 0.41
C ARG A 348 -10.27 -13.78 1.87
N LEU A 349 -9.45 -13.13 2.70
CA LEU A 349 -9.44 -13.30 4.16
C LEU A 349 -10.81 -12.90 4.75
N ALA A 350 -11.36 -11.75 4.36
CA ALA A 350 -12.67 -11.29 4.82
C ALA A 350 -13.84 -12.17 4.34
N ASP A 351 -13.73 -12.73 3.12
CA ASP A 351 -14.78 -13.56 2.50
C ASP A 351 -14.84 -14.99 3.04
N SER A 352 -13.78 -15.46 3.71
CA SER A 352 -13.62 -16.87 4.06
C SER A 352 -14.07 -17.12 5.50
N PRO A 353 -15.16 -17.87 5.75
CA PRO A 353 -15.68 -18.07 7.11
C PRO A 353 -14.70 -18.73 8.08
N GLU A 354 -13.83 -19.60 7.56
CA GLU A 354 -12.81 -20.33 8.34
C GLU A 354 -11.46 -19.60 8.39
N ALA A 355 -11.35 -18.40 7.79
CA ALA A 355 -10.09 -17.67 7.79
C ALA A 355 -9.74 -17.14 9.18
N PRO A 356 -8.44 -17.10 9.53
CA PRO A 356 -7.97 -16.65 10.84
C PRO A 356 -7.91 -15.11 10.93
N VAL A 357 -9.00 -14.41 10.57
CA VAL A 357 -9.06 -12.94 10.45
C VAL A 357 -8.50 -12.23 11.68
N GLY A 358 -8.96 -12.60 12.88
CA GLY A 358 -8.53 -11.96 14.13
C GLY A 358 -7.05 -12.20 14.45
N GLN A 359 -6.52 -13.38 14.16
CA GLN A 359 -5.09 -13.68 14.35
C GLN A 359 -4.22 -12.86 13.39
N VAL A 360 -4.63 -12.79 12.12
CA VAL A 360 -3.93 -12.00 11.10
C VAL A 360 -3.94 -10.52 11.48
N LEU A 361 -5.11 -9.95 11.80
CA LEU A 361 -5.22 -8.53 12.20
C LEU A 361 -4.40 -8.21 13.44
N HIS A 362 -4.37 -9.11 14.42
CA HIS A 362 -3.53 -8.91 15.59
C HIS A 362 -2.05 -8.87 15.19
N ALA A 363 -1.57 -9.89 14.47
CA ALA A 363 -0.16 -10.01 14.09
C ALA A 363 0.35 -8.81 13.28
N VAL A 364 -0.43 -8.35 12.30
CA VAL A 364 0.01 -7.30 11.37
C VAL A 364 0.04 -5.90 11.98
N TYR A 365 -0.61 -5.67 13.12
CA TYR A 365 -0.44 -4.45 13.92
C TYR A 365 0.73 -4.53 14.90
N GLN A 366 1.29 -5.73 15.13
CA GLN A 366 2.47 -5.90 15.98
C GLN A 366 3.78 -5.80 15.20
N ALA A 367 3.83 -6.20 13.94
CA ALA A 367 5.06 -6.18 13.16
C ALA A 367 4.79 -6.03 11.66
N PRO A 368 5.74 -5.49 10.88
CA PRO A 368 5.72 -5.67 9.43
C PRO A 368 5.78 -7.16 9.08
N HIS A 369 5.08 -7.56 8.02
CA HIS A 369 5.16 -8.92 7.47
C HIS A 369 5.33 -8.85 5.96
N THR A 370 6.21 -9.70 5.45
CA THR A 370 6.34 -10.03 4.03
C THR A 370 5.18 -10.92 3.57
N PRO A 371 4.92 -11.05 2.26
CA PRO A 371 3.92 -11.99 1.75
C PRO A 371 4.09 -13.44 2.21
N ALA A 372 5.33 -13.91 2.36
CA ALA A 372 5.60 -15.25 2.87
C ALA A 372 5.12 -15.40 4.32
N GLU A 373 5.45 -14.43 5.17
CA GLU A 373 5.04 -14.44 6.57
C GLU A 373 3.53 -14.22 6.74
N LEU A 374 2.86 -13.49 5.82
CA LEU A 374 1.39 -13.43 5.79
C LEU A 374 0.77 -14.80 5.51
N MET A 375 1.33 -15.55 4.55
CA MET A 375 0.87 -16.90 4.24
C MET A 375 1.10 -17.87 5.41
N ASP A 376 2.11 -17.66 6.25
CA ASP A 376 2.31 -18.46 7.46
C ASP A 376 1.18 -18.27 8.49
N HIS A 377 0.52 -17.10 8.51
CA HIS A 377 -0.65 -16.86 9.36
C HIS A 377 -1.95 -17.46 8.81
N TRP A 378 -2.00 -17.79 7.51
CA TRP A 378 -3.12 -18.51 6.89
C TRP A 378 -2.62 -19.52 5.85
N PRO A 379 -2.07 -20.68 6.28
CA PRO A 379 -1.41 -21.63 5.37
C PRO A 379 -2.32 -22.23 4.29
N ASP A 380 -3.61 -22.41 4.61
CA ASP A 380 -4.64 -22.88 3.68
C ASP A 380 -5.23 -21.75 2.82
N GLY A 381 -4.74 -20.53 2.99
CA GLY A 381 -5.16 -19.34 2.26
C GLY A 381 -4.64 -19.31 0.82
N PRO A 382 -5.08 -18.31 0.06
CA PRO A 382 -4.62 -18.11 -1.31
C PRO A 382 -3.16 -17.62 -1.33
N THR A 383 -2.47 -17.88 -2.44
CA THR A 383 -1.16 -17.29 -2.68
C THR A 383 -1.30 -15.78 -2.87
N VAL A 384 -0.38 -15.01 -2.30
CA VAL A 384 -0.31 -13.56 -2.52
C VAL A 384 0.19 -13.28 -3.94
N GLY A 385 -0.50 -12.41 -4.68
CA GLY A 385 -0.13 -11.99 -6.03
C GLY A 385 -0.78 -12.76 -7.19
N GLY A 386 -1.82 -13.55 -6.91
CA GLY A 386 -2.62 -14.20 -7.96
C GLY A 386 -3.02 -15.64 -7.66
N GLU A 387 -3.79 -16.22 -8.59
CA GLU A 387 -4.21 -17.64 -8.55
C GLU A 387 -3.21 -18.57 -9.25
#